data_AF-A7ETY1-F1
#
_entry.id   AF-A7ETY1-F1
#
_cell.length_a   1.000
_cell.length_b   1.000
_cell.length_c   1.000
_cell.angle_alpha   90.00
_cell.angle_beta   90.00
_cell.angle_gamma   90.00
#
_symmetry.space_group_name_H-M   'P 1'
#
loop_
_entity.id
_entity.type
_entity.pdbx_description
1 polymer ?
#
loop_
_entity_poly.entity_id
_entity_poly.type
_entity_poly.pdbx_seq_one_letter_code
_entity_poly.pdbx_strand_id
1 'polypeptide(L)'
;MIKAKDQNRTVDTRLSSFITALPKAEYINPLAFPSWEHKESRAEAEAFHPKIPRSDIQIFSDGSKSESKDGATGGGFVITQFDIQVAHYSFSLGTNAEVFDAEAMAAVTGAAKALALPSIKLATDLWIFLDNYEVALRLGSHFNGSSQAVFEDFLKLTQAWAARPRLPHIPPADNQLWNTVSPQYYKDLQYKHTSNTITLSLKRATLHYILAARSQHGDFAAYHERFNHTTAHTLCSCGKRKTPLHFFFCKKGKAYKTLTKSPPSEAIPWLLGIPTGGLALAKWLESTKFYTDICPQLVSAA
;
A
#
# COMPACT_ATOMS: atom_id res chain seq x y z
N MET A 1 44.38 43.46 -19.08
CA MET A 1 44.02 44.19 -17.86
C MET A 1 43.30 43.23 -16.91
N ILE A 2 43.86 43.09 -15.70
CA ILE A 2 43.17 42.98 -14.39
C ILE A 2 42.20 41.79 -14.24
N LYS A 3 42.64 40.70 -13.58
CA LYS A 3 42.39 40.32 -12.15
C LYS A 3 40.88 40.25 -11.81
N ALA A 4 40.33 39.19 -11.24
CA ALA A 4 40.77 38.57 -10.00
C ALA A 4 40.28 37.11 -9.82
N LYS A 5 41.10 36.33 -9.10
CA LYS A 5 40.67 35.18 -8.31
C LYS A 5 39.55 35.60 -7.35
N ASP A 6 38.60 34.70 -7.09
CA ASP A 6 38.42 34.36 -5.68
C ASP A 6 38.08 32.90 -5.46
N GLN A 7 38.74 32.36 -4.44
CA GLN A 7 38.71 30.97 -4.01
C GLN A 7 37.35 30.70 -3.36
N ASN A 8 36.66 29.64 -3.80
CA ASN A 8 35.70 28.98 -2.94
C ASN A 8 36.15 27.53 -2.75
N ARG A 9 36.90 27.34 -1.67
CA ARG A 9 37.42 26.07 -1.20
C ARG A 9 36.22 25.21 -0.82
N THR A 10 35.75 24.38 -1.74
CA THR A 10 34.65 23.45 -1.47
C THR A 10 35.11 22.39 -0.49
N VAL A 11 34.43 22.34 0.65
CA VAL A 11 34.67 21.37 1.71
C VAL A 11 34.36 19.99 1.18
N ASP A 12 35.40 19.16 1.15
CA ASP A 12 35.43 17.82 0.57
C ASP A 12 34.71 16.86 1.52
N THR A 13 33.39 16.69 1.33
CA THR A 13 32.59 15.69 2.06
C THR A 13 31.66 14.98 1.10
N ARG A 14 31.45 13.67 1.30
CA ARG A 14 30.63 12.79 0.42
C ARG A 14 29.22 13.31 0.12
N LEU A 15 28.67 14.22 0.94
CA LEU A 15 27.35 14.83 0.72
C LEU A 15 27.38 15.97 -0.31
N SER A 16 28.46 16.76 -0.39
CA SER A 16 28.59 17.85 -1.38
C SER A 16 28.77 17.29 -2.79
N SER A 17 29.45 16.15 -2.92
CA SER A 17 29.52 15.39 -4.18
C SER A 17 28.16 14.84 -4.64
N PHE A 18 27.22 14.59 -3.72
CA PHE A 18 25.88 14.06 -4.05
C PHE A 18 24.90 15.15 -4.50
N ILE A 19 25.06 16.39 -4.00
CA ILE A 19 24.17 17.52 -4.32
C ILE A 19 24.56 18.20 -5.63
N THR A 20 25.86 18.22 -5.96
CA THR A 20 26.38 18.93 -7.15
C THR A 20 26.47 18.04 -8.41
N ALA A 21 26.26 16.73 -8.27
CA ALA A 21 26.29 15.76 -9.36
C ALA A 21 24.90 15.39 -9.91
N LEU A 22 23.83 16.06 -9.47
CA LEU A 22 22.53 15.91 -10.13
C LEU A 22 22.60 16.54 -11.53
N PRO A 23 22.49 15.75 -12.61
CA PRO A 23 22.40 16.33 -13.95
C PRO A 23 21.11 17.15 -14.07
N LYS A 24 21.01 18.01 -15.08
CA LYS A 24 19.75 18.63 -15.56
C LYS A 24 18.61 17.62 -15.84
N ALA A 25 18.86 16.33 -15.67
CA ALA A 25 17.88 15.25 -15.62
C ALA A 25 17.10 15.23 -14.29
N GLU A 26 16.34 16.30 -14.06
CA GLU A 26 14.95 16.20 -13.58
C GLU A 26 14.05 15.56 -14.69
N TYR A 27 14.56 14.54 -15.40
CA TYR A 27 13.93 13.90 -16.57
C TYR A 27 13.76 12.40 -16.41
N ILE A 28 13.73 11.91 -15.16
CA ILE A 28 12.87 10.77 -14.88
C ILE A 28 11.75 11.34 -14.03
N ASN A 29 10.72 11.83 -14.72
CA ASN A 29 9.44 12.08 -14.12
C ASN A 29 8.83 10.70 -13.78
N PRO A 30 8.79 10.27 -12.50
CA PRO A 30 8.12 9.02 -12.12
C PRO A 30 6.58 9.12 -12.33
N LEU A 31 6.10 10.29 -12.77
CA LEU A 31 4.72 10.64 -13.11
C LEU A 31 4.53 10.93 -14.61
N ALA A 32 5.55 10.76 -15.48
CA ALA A 32 5.29 10.75 -16.93
C ALA A 32 4.70 9.40 -17.37
N PHE A 33 4.99 8.34 -16.61
CA PHE A 33 4.40 7.01 -16.72
C PHE A 33 4.29 6.39 -15.31
N PRO A 34 3.23 6.72 -14.54
CA PRO A 34 3.02 6.15 -13.21
C PRO A 34 2.57 4.68 -13.33
N SER A 35 3.19 3.76 -12.59
CA SER A 35 2.86 2.31 -12.65
C SER A 35 1.49 1.94 -12.05
N TRP A 36 0.68 2.92 -11.68
CA TRP A 36 -0.63 2.78 -11.03
C TRP A 36 -1.71 3.66 -11.69
N GLU A 37 -1.43 4.14 -12.91
CA GLU A 37 -2.43 4.72 -13.80
C GLU A 37 -2.83 3.76 -14.92
N HIS A 38 -2.11 2.66 -15.05
CA HIS A 38 -2.51 1.51 -15.83
C HIS A 38 -3.35 0.60 -14.92
N LYS A 39 -4.59 0.26 -15.35
CA LYS A 39 -5.06 -1.12 -15.13
C LYS A 39 -3.85 -1.99 -15.49
N GLU A 40 -3.36 -2.87 -14.60
CA GLU A 40 -2.25 -3.77 -14.94
C GLU A 40 -2.46 -4.23 -16.37
N SER A 41 -1.61 -3.76 -17.28
CA SER A 41 -1.80 -4.10 -18.67
C SER A 41 -1.70 -5.62 -18.74
N ARG A 42 -2.44 -6.25 -19.65
CA ARG A 42 -2.32 -7.71 -19.84
C ARG A 42 -0.84 -8.13 -19.91
N ALA A 43 0.01 -7.31 -20.51
CA ALA A 43 1.46 -7.52 -20.57
C ALA A 43 2.19 -7.46 -19.21
N GLU A 44 1.79 -6.57 -18.29
CA GLU A 44 2.37 -6.49 -16.93
C GLU A 44 1.90 -7.65 -16.04
N ALA A 45 0.62 -8.01 -16.13
CA ALA A 45 0.09 -9.20 -15.47
C ALA A 45 0.75 -10.48 -16.02
N GLU A 46 0.94 -10.59 -17.34
CA GLU A 46 1.68 -11.68 -18.00
C GLU A 46 3.17 -11.70 -17.60
N ALA A 47 3.77 -10.55 -17.28
CA ALA A 47 5.14 -10.46 -16.78
C ALA A 47 5.25 -10.71 -15.26
N PHE A 48 4.18 -10.51 -14.50
CA PHE A 48 4.11 -10.74 -13.06
C PHE A 48 3.79 -12.20 -12.73
N HIS A 49 2.82 -12.80 -13.41
CA HIS A 49 2.36 -14.17 -13.14
C HIS A 49 3.51 -15.22 -13.09
N PRO A 50 4.52 -15.20 -13.98
CA PRO A 50 5.67 -16.11 -13.90
C PRO A 50 6.58 -15.92 -12.68
N LYS A 51 6.46 -14.79 -11.96
CA LYS A 51 7.23 -14.49 -10.74
C LYS A 51 6.59 -15.10 -9.49
N ILE A 52 5.32 -15.51 -9.57
CA ILE A 52 4.65 -16.20 -8.48
C ILE A 52 5.26 -17.61 -8.37
N PRO A 53 5.70 -18.04 -7.17
CA PRO A 53 6.20 -19.39 -6.98
C PRO A 53 5.17 -20.42 -7.47
N ARG A 54 5.60 -21.37 -8.31
CA ARG A 54 4.71 -22.41 -8.84
C ARG A 54 4.04 -23.25 -7.74
N SER A 55 4.65 -23.32 -6.56
CA SER A 55 4.10 -24.00 -5.38
C SER A 55 2.99 -23.22 -4.68
N ASP A 56 2.84 -21.93 -4.95
CA ASP A 56 1.80 -21.11 -4.34
C ASP A 56 0.44 -21.38 -4.98
N ILE A 57 -0.60 -21.18 -4.18
CA ILE A 57 -1.97 -21.36 -4.64
C ILE A 57 -2.42 -20.07 -5.31
N GLN A 58 -2.97 -20.20 -6.51
CA GLN A 58 -3.51 -19.10 -7.29
C GLN A 58 -5.00 -19.33 -7.51
N ILE A 59 -5.82 -18.32 -7.22
CA ILE A 59 -7.27 -18.38 -7.29
C ILE A 59 -7.72 -17.30 -8.26
N PHE A 60 -8.34 -17.70 -9.36
CA PHE A 60 -8.98 -16.81 -10.31
C PHE A 60 -10.47 -16.83 -10.02
N SER A 61 -11.03 -15.73 -9.54
CA SER A 61 -12.46 -15.61 -9.24
C SER A 61 -13.11 -14.57 -10.15
N ASP A 62 -14.35 -14.84 -10.53
CA ASP A 62 -15.15 -13.99 -11.40
C ASP A 62 -16.63 -14.05 -10.98
N GLY A 63 -17.38 -13.00 -11.29
CA GLY A 63 -18.79 -12.85 -11.00
C GLY A 63 -19.53 -12.22 -12.17
N SER A 64 -20.73 -12.70 -12.45
CA SER A 64 -21.55 -12.21 -13.56
C SER A 64 -23.02 -12.13 -13.18
N LYS A 65 -23.76 -11.26 -13.89
CA LYS A 65 -25.20 -11.12 -13.75
C LYS A 65 -25.86 -11.27 -15.12
N SER A 66 -26.88 -12.11 -15.19
CA SER A 66 -27.64 -12.35 -16.41
C SER A 66 -28.45 -11.12 -16.80
N GLU A 67 -28.43 -10.78 -18.10
CA GLU A 67 -29.25 -9.70 -18.68
C GLU A 67 -30.74 -10.09 -18.84
N SER A 68 -31.10 -11.33 -18.54
CA SER A 68 -32.49 -11.80 -18.56
C SER A 68 -33.35 -11.00 -17.58
N LYS A 69 -34.67 -10.88 -17.83
CA LYS A 69 -35.63 -10.14 -16.99
C LYS A 69 -35.58 -10.49 -15.50
N ASP A 70 -35.19 -11.71 -15.15
CA ASP A 70 -35.08 -12.18 -13.76
C ASP A 70 -33.71 -11.87 -13.12
N GLY A 71 -32.71 -11.43 -13.89
CA GLY A 71 -31.47 -10.83 -13.36
C GLY A 71 -30.64 -11.73 -12.43
N ALA A 72 -30.54 -13.03 -12.71
CA ALA A 72 -29.80 -13.95 -11.85
C ALA A 72 -28.29 -13.68 -11.86
N THR A 73 -27.71 -13.62 -10.67
CA THR A 73 -26.30 -13.37 -10.44
C THR A 73 -25.59 -14.65 -10.01
N GLY A 74 -24.39 -14.89 -10.51
CA GLY A 74 -23.60 -16.07 -10.20
C GLY A 74 -22.11 -15.77 -10.15
N GLY A 75 -21.38 -16.58 -9.40
CA GLY A 75 -19.93 -16.46 -9.22
C GLY A 75 -19.24 -17.78 -9.45
N GLY A 76 -17.96 -17.72 -9.78
CA GLY A 76 -17.15 -18.90 -9.99
C GLY A 76 -15.69 -18.64 -9.70
N PHE A 77 -14.95 -19.71 -9.44
CA PHE A 77 -13.51 -19.63 -9.27
C PHE A 77 -12.81 -20.88 -9.80
N VAL A 78 -11.55 -20.69 -10.14
CA VAL A 78 -10.60 -21.73 -10.50
C VAL A 78 -9.40 -21.61 -9.58
N ILE A 79 -8.96 -22.73 -9.01
CA ILE A 79 -7.75 -22.81 -8.22
C ILE A 79 -6.68 -23.53 -9.04
N THR A 80 -5.53 -22.91 -9.18
CA THR A 80 -4.35 -23.48 -9.84
C THR A 80 -3.17 -23.54 -8.90
N GLN A 81 -2.38 -24.61 -9.01
CA GLN A 81 -1.10 -24.79 -8.31
C GLN A 81 -0.19 -25.64 -9.19
N PHE A 82 1.10 -25.32 -9.26
CA PHE A 82 2.07 -25.92 -10.18
C PHE A 82 1.65 -25.87 -11.66
N ASP A 83 0.95 -24.80 -12.05
CA ASP A 83 0.34 -24.60 -13.38
C ASP A 83 -0.73 -25.65 -13.74
N ILE A 84 -1.24 -26.36 -12.75
CA ILE A 84 -2.31 -27.35 -12.90
C ILE A 84 -3.55 -26.81 -12.20
N GLN A 85 -4.69 -26.92 -12.86
CA GLN A 85 -5.98 -26.68 -12.23
C GLN A 85 -6.28 -27.78 -11.20
N VAL A 86 -6.29 -27.40 -9.93
CA VAL A 86 -6.50 -28.33 -8.80
C VAL A 86 -7.96 -28.35 -8.34
N ALA A 87 -8.71 -27.28 -8.59
CA ALA A 87 -10.14 -27.22 -8.33
C ALA A 87 -10.82 -26.14 -9.18
N HIS A 88 -12.13 -26.28 -9.40
CA HIS A 88 -12.99 -25.21 -9.88
C HIS A 88 -14.39 -25.38 -9.33
N TYR A 89 -15.13 -24.28 -9.25
CA TYR A 89 -16.52 -24.31 -8.85
C TYR A 89 -17.27 -23.09 -9.37
N SER A 90 -18.57 -23.25 -9.62
CA SER A 90 -19.49 -22.18 -10.01
C SER A 90 -20.79 -22.31 -9.23
N PHE A 91 -21.39 -21.19 -8.87
CA PHE A 91 -22.63 -21.14 -8.09
C PHE A 91 -23.52 -19.98 -8.54
N SER A 92 -24.80 -20.07 -8.20
CA SER A 92 -25.79 -19.00 -8.39
C SER A 92 -26.19 -18.41 -7.05
N LEU A 93 -26.29 -17.08 -6.98
CA LEU A 93 -26.79 -16.31 -5.84
C LEU A 93 -28.25 -15.87 -6.03
N GLY A 94 -28.90 -16.29 -7.12
CA GLY A 94 -30.27 -15.90 -7.44
C GLY A 94 -30.38 -14.45 -7.91
N THR A 95 -31.57 -13.88 -7.83
CA THR A 95 -31.95 -12.61 -8.47
C THR A 95 -31.70 -11.35 -7.63
N ASN A 96 -31.40 -11.54 -6.34
CA ASN A 96 -31.31 -10.45 -5.35
C ASN A 96 -29.87 -10.05 -5.02
N ALA A 97 -28.88 -10.62 -5.71
CA ALA A 97 -27.47 -10.35 -5.50
C ALA A 97 -26.90 -9.50 -6.65
N GLU A 98 -25.93 -8.65 -6.36
CA GLU A 98 -25.19 -7.88 -7.37
C GLU A 98 -23.90 -8.59 -7.77
N VAL A 99 -23.34 -8.21 -8.93
CA VAL A 99 -22.06 -8.75 -9.44
C VAL A 99 -20.97 -8.66 -8.37
N PHE A 100 -20.94 -7.56 -7.62
CA PHE A 100 -20.05 -7.35 -6.48
C PHE A 100 -20.17 -8.47 -5.42
N ASP A 101 -21.38 -8.91 -5.08
CA ASP A 101 -21.61 -9.96 -4.08
C ASP A 101 -21.16 -11.33 -4.63
N ALA A 102 -21.38 -11.59 -5.92
CA ALA A 102 -20.91 -12.81 -6.58
C ALA A 102 -19.39 -12.92 -6.62
N GLU A 103 -18.70 -11.83 -6.98
CA GLU A 103 -17.25 -11.79 -7.01
C GLU A 103 -16.63 -11.95 -5.61
N ALA A 104 -17.14 -11.22 -4.62
CA ALA A 104 -16.69 -11.36 -3.25
C ALA A 104 -16.92 -12.79 -2.74
N MET A 105 -18.10 -13.36 -2.98
CA MET A 105 -18.41 -14.74 -2.60
C MET A 105 -17.49 -15.74 -3.32
N ALA A 106 -17.18 -15.52 -4.60
CA ALA A 106 -16.32 -16.41 -5.38
C ALA A 106 -14.88 -16.39 -4.85
N ALA A 107 -14.35 -15.22 -4.54
CA ALA A 107 -13.03 -15.03 -3.93
C ALA A 107 -12.92 -15.77 -2.59
N VAL A 108 -13.89 -15.56 -1.69
CA VAL A 108 -13.88 -16.12 -0.34
C VAL A 108 -14.14 -17.63 -0.35
N THR A 109 -15.08 -18.10 -1.18
CA THR A 109 -15.34 -19.53 -1.34
C THR A 109 -14.14 -20.24 -1.95
N GLY A 110 -13.48 -19.60 -2.93
CA GLY A 110 -12.23 -20.08 -3.50
C GLY A 110 -11.14 -20.21 -2.45
N ALA A 111 -10.92 -19.17 -1.64
CA ALA A 111 -9.95 -19.21 -0.55
C ALA A 111 -10.26 -20.30 0.49
N ALA A 112 -11.54 -20.48 0.84
CA ALA A 112 -11.97 -21.54 1.75
C ALA A 112 -11.71 -22.93 1.16
N LYS A 113 -11.96 -23.14 -0.13
CA LYS A 113 -11.65 -24.41 -0.81
C LYS A 113 -10.14 -24.64 -0.92
N ALA A 114 -9.36 -23.61 -1.22
CA ALA A 114 -7.90 -23.69 -1.22
C ALA A 114 -7.35 -24.12 0.15
N LEU A 115 -7.94 -23.61 1.24
CA LEU A 115 -7.59 -23.99 2.61
C LEU A 115 -7.83 -25.47 2.93
N ALA A 116 -8.80 -26.10 2.25
CA ALA A 116 -9.10 -27.52 2.41
C ALA A 116 -8.21 -28.44 1.56
N LEU A 117 -7.37 -27.90 0.67
CA LEU A 117 -6.53 -28.72 -0.20
C LEU A 117 -5.35 -29.36 0.58
N PRO A 118 -5.05 -30.66 0.37
CA PRO A 118 -3.88 -31.29 0.99
C PRO A 118 -2.54 -30.65 0.59
N SER A 119 -2.50 -29.99 -0.57
CA SER A 119 -1.33 -29.33 -1.13
C SER A 119 -1.06 -27.94 -0.53
N ILE A 120 -1.92 -27.46 0.39
CA ILE A 120 -1.76 -26.17 1.06
C ILE A 120 -0.45 -26.04 1.84
N LYS A 121 0.09 -27.17 2.32
CA LYS A 121 1.37 -27.25 3.04
C LYS A 121 2.58 -26.92 2.17
N LEU A 122 2.41 -26.94 0.84
CA LEU A 122 3.44 -26.66 -0.17
C LEU A 122 3.49 -25.18 -0.55
N ALA A 123 2.44 -24.42 -0.25
CA ALA A 123 2.35 -23.02 -0.63
C ALA A 123 3.01 -22.12 0.42
N THR A 124 3.80 -21.14 -0.04
CA THR A 124 4.28 -20.04 0.81
C THR A 124 3.17 -19.00 0.97
N ASP A 125 2.47 -18.70 -0.11
CA ASP A 125 1.37 -17.73 -0.15
C ASP A 125 0.16 -18.17 -0.98
N LEU A 126 -0.93 -17.40 -0.88
CA LEU A 126 -2.17 -17.58 -1.61
C LEU A 126 -2.52 -16.29 -2.34
N TRP A 127 -2.67 -16.40 -3.65
CA TRP A 127 -2.92 -15.30 -4.57
C TRP A 127 -4.36 -15.36 -5.03
N ILE A 128 -5.10 -14.26 -4.90
CA ILE A 128 -6.47 -14.13 -5.41
C ILE A 128 -6.46 -13.06 -6.49
N PHE A 129 -6.81 -13.45 -7.70
CA PHE A 129 -6.95 -12.59 -8.85
C PHE A 129 -8.41 -12.18 -8.99
N LEU A 130 -8.61 -10.87 -8.97
CA LEU A 130 -9.91 -10.20 -9.02
C LEU A 130 -9.85 -9.13 -10.09
N ASP A 131 -10.91 -9.01 -10.86
CA ASP A 131 -11.09 -7.94 -11.84
C ASP A 131 -11.86 -6.74 -11.24
N ASN A 132 -12.62 -6.93 -10.16
CA ASN A 132 -13.26 -5.83 -9.43
C ASN A 132 -12.39 -5.25 -8.32
N TYR A 133 -11.94 -4.03 -8.61
CA TYR A 133 -11.14 -3.22 -7.71
C TYR A 133 -11.78 -2.97 -6.34
N GLU A 134 -13.11 -2.81 -6.27
CA GLU A 134 -13.79 -2.53 -4.99
C GLU A 134 -13.82 -3.77 -4.09
N VAL A 135 -13.95 -4.97 -4.66
CA VAL A 135 -13.85 -6.24 -3.93
C VAL A 135 -12.41 -6.40 -3.40
N ALA A 136 -11.41 -6.15 -4.24
CA ALA A 136 -10.00 -6.21 -3.86
C ALA A 136 -9.64 -5.22 -2.73
N LEU A 137 -10.16 -3.99 -2.77
CA LEU A 137 -9.96 -2.99 -1.71
C LEU A 137 -10.61 -3.40 -0.38
N ARG A 138 -11.78 -4.03 -0.43
CA ARG A 138 -12.55 -4.38 0.78
C ARG A 138 -12.11 -5.71 1.40
N LEU A 139 -11.56 -6.63 0.60
CA LEU A 139 -10.96 -7.88 1.09
C LEU A 139 -9.88 -7.59 2.14
N GLY A 140 -10.07 -8.13 3.34
CA GLY A 140 -9.15 -7.93 4.47
C GLY A 140 -9.46 -6.70 5.34
N SER A 141 -10.56 -6.00 5.09
CA SER A 141 -11.05 -4.91 5.94
C SER A 141 -12.42 -5.24 6.55
N HIS A 142 -12.75 -4.60 7.67
CA HIS A 142 -14.12 -4.65 8.20
C HIS A 142 -15.06 -3.84 7.30
N PHE A 143 -16.14 -4.45 6.84
CA PHE A 143 -17.10 -3.87 5.91
C PHE A 143 -18.52 -3.89 6.49
N ASN A 144 -19.24 -2.75 6.42
CA ASN A 144 -20.58 -2.58 7.00
C ASN A 144 -21.68 -2.51 5.90
N GLY A 145 -21.76 -3.51 5.02
CA GLY A 145 -22.75 -3.56 3.93
C GLY A 145 -23.30 -4.97 3.66
N SER A 146 -24.03 -5.16 2.55
CA SER A 146 -24.75 -6.41 2.21
C SER A 146 -23.89 -7.67 2.27
N SER A 147 -22.63 -7.57 1.84
CA SER A 147 -21.64 -8.66 1.85
C SER A 147 -20.77 -8.72 3.12
N GLN A 148 -21.18 -8.12 4.24
CA GLN A 148 -20.40 -8.10 5.49
C GLN A 148 -19.95 -9.50 5.93
N ALA A 149 -20.86 -10.49 5.93
CA ALA A 149 -20.55 -11.85 6.35
C ALA A 149 -19.42 -12.48 5.50
N VAL A 150 -19.41 -12.20 4.18
CA VAL A 150 -18.38 -12.68 3.26
C VAL A 150 -17.01 -12.12 3.61
N PHE A 151 -16.92 -10.81 3.90
CA PHE A 151 -15.66 -10.19 4.29
C PHE A 151 -15.20 -10.60 5.69
N GLU A 152 -16.12 -10.81 6.64
CA GLU A 152 -15.80 -11.37 7.96
C GLU A 152 -15.28 -12.80 7.88
N ASP A 153 -15.88 -13.63 7.01
CA ASP A 153 -15.41 -14.98 6.76
C ASP A 153 -14.02 -14.95 6.12
N PHE A 154 -13.77 -14.02 5.20
CA PHE A 154 -12.42 -13.82 4.66
C PHE A 154 -11.39 -13.50 5.76
N LEU A 155 -11.73 -12.64 6.72
CA LEU A 155 -10.85 -12.36 7.87
C LEU A 155 -10.57 -13.64 8.67
N LYS A 156 -11.56 -14.51 8.90
CA LYS A 156 -11.34 -15.82 9.54
C LYS A 156 -10.43 -16.71 8.70
N LEU A 157 -10.60 -16.71 7.37
CA LEU A 157 -9.73 -17.46 6.45
C LEU A 157 -8.28 -16.96 6.49
N THR A 158 -8.04 -15.65 6.60
CA THR A 158 -6.67 -15.13 6.74
C THR A 158 -6.00 -15.61 8.03
N GLN A 159 -6.74 -15.71 9.13
CA GLN A 159 -6.25 -16.27 10.39
C GLN A 159 -5.96 -17.76 10.25
N ALA A 160 -6.86 -18.52 9.62
CA ALA A 160 -6.68 -19.95 9.35
C ALA A 160 -5.48 -20.20 8.42
N TRP A 161 -5.28 -19.37 7.40
CA TRP A 161 -4.13 -19.40 6.51
C TRP A 161 -2.82 -19.18 7.25
N ALA A 162 -2.77 -18.22 8.18
CA ALA A 162 -1.60 -17.99 9.01
C ALA A 162 -1.26 -19.21 9.86
N ALA A 163 -2.28 -19.84 10.47
CA ALA A 163 -2.18 -21.00 11.36
C ALA A 163 -2.01 -22.36 10.66
N ARG A 164 -2.06 -22.41 9.33
CA ARG A 164 -2.01 -23.67 8.56
C ARG A 164 -0.72 -24.46 8.81
N PRO A 165 -0.76 -25.80 8.72
CA PRO A 165 0.45 -26.63 8.72
C PRO A 165 1.27 -26.38 7.45
N ARG A 166 2.56 -26.12 7.60
CA ARG A 166 3.54 -25.97 6.51
C ARG A 166 4.56 -27.10 6.58
N LEU A 167 5.16 -27.47 5.45
CA LEU A 167 6.34 -28.33 5.49
C LEU A 167 7.50 -27.58 6.19
N PRO A 168 8.35 -28.26 6.97
CA PRO A 168 9.39 -27.62 7.77
C PRO A 168 10.37 -26.71 6.98
N HIS A 169 10.52 -26.95 5.68
CA HIS A 169 11.42 -26.20 4.79
C HIS A 169 10.73 -25.06 4.02
N ILE A 170 9.43 -24.82 4.27
CA ILE A 170 8.65 -23.78 3.60
C ILE A 170 8.40 -22.64 4.59
N PRO A 171 9.15 -21.53 4.49
CA PRO A 171 8.92 -20.38 5.37
C PRO A 171 7.54 -19.76 5.08
N PRO A 172 6.89 -19.13 6.08
CA PRO A 172 5.74 -18.26 5.81
C PRO A 172 6.15 -17.16 4.83
N ALA A 173 5.21 -16.68 3.99
CA ALA A 173 5.43 -15.60 3.02
C ALA A 173 6.32 -14.50 3.61
N ASP A 174 7.57 -14.49 3.16
CA ASP A 174 8.67 -13.83 3.85
C ASP A 174 8.79 -12.37 3.36
N ASN A 175 9.35 -11.53 4.22
CA ASN A 175 9.81 -10.18 3.93
C ASN A 175 10.60 -10.07 2.61
N GLN A 176 11.14 -11.19 2.12
CA GLN A 176 11.90 -11.32 0.89
C GLN A 176 11.13 -10.94 -0.38
N LEU A 177 9.82 -11.27 -0.48
CA LEU A 177 9.03 -10.82 -1.63
C LEU A 177 8.78 -9.31 -1.57
N TRP A 178 8.38 -8.78 -0.41
CA TRP A 178 8.25 -7.33 -0.20
C TRP A 178 9.55 -6.59 -0.52
N ASN A 179 10.71 -7.10 -0.10
CA ASN A 179 12.01 -6.50 -0.45
C ASN A 179 12.25 -6.50 -1.98
N THR A 180 11.68 -7.45 -2.70
CA THR A 180 11.78 -7.56 -4.17
C THR A 180 10.81 -6.62 -4.87
N VAL A 181 9.52 -6.66 -4.51
CA VAL A 181 8.43 -5.95 -5.22
C VAL A 181 8.09 -4.58 -4.64
N SER A 182 8.61 -4.22 -3.46
CA SER A 182 8.28 -2.92 -2.83
C SER A 182 8.63 -1.74 -3.73
N PRO A 183 7.74 -0.73 -3.82
CA PRO A 183 8.04 0.51 -4.51
C PRO A 183 9.33 1.15 -3.98
N GLN A 184 10.07 1.84 -4.86
CA GLN A 184 11.35 2.45 -4.49
C GLN A 184 11.27 3.31 -3.23
N TYR A 185 10.17 4.05 -3.04
CA TYR A 185 9.96 4.85 -1.84
C TYR A 185 9.98 4.03 -0.54
N TYR A 186 9.37 2.84 -0.52
CA TYR A 186 9.42 1.97 0.65
C TYR A 186 10.83 1.40 0.88
N LYS A 187 11.60 1.18 -0.19
CA LYS A 187 13.03 0.79 -0.12
C LYS A 187 13.88 1.92 0.47
N ASP A 188 13.64 3.17 0.04
CA ASP A 188 14.34 4.35 0.56
C ASP A 188 14.02 4.60 2.04
N LEU A 189 12.79 4.31 2.46
CA LEU A 189 12.37 4.31 3.87
C LEU A 189 12.94 3.13 4.67
N GLN A 190 13.63 2.18 4.03
CA GLN A 190 14.09 0.93 4.63
C GLN A 190 12.95 0.19 5.35
N TYR A 191 11.72 0.32 4.83
CA TYR A 191 10.53 -0.25 5.44
C TYR A 191 10.55 -1.76 5.27
N LYS A 192 10.64 -2.47 6.39
CA LYS A 192 10.49 -3.93 6.44
C LYS A 192 9.05 -4.26 6.82
N HIS A 193 8.49 -5.29 6.21
CA HIS A 193 7.14 -5.76 6.51
C HIS A 193 7.12 -6.45 7.90
N THR A 194 7.13 -5.65 8.96
CA THR A 194 7.01 -6.15 10.33
C THR A 194 5.53 -6.23 10.71
N SER A 195 5.14 -7.25 11.49
CA SER A 195 3.82 -7.32 12.11
C SER A 195 3.50 -6.01 12.83
N ASN A 196 2.60 -5.20 12.25
CA ASN A 196 2.31 -3.81 12.61
C ASN A 196 1.52 -3.65 13.94
N THR A 197 1.60 -4.62 14.85
CA THR A 197 0.82 -4.66 16.10
C THR A 197 1.05 -3.42 16.96
N ILE A 198 2.26 -2.88 16.98
CA ILE A 198 2.59 -1.70 17.80
C ILE A 198 1.87 -0.43 17.28
N THR A 199 1.78 -0.25 15.97
CA THR A 199 1.14 0.95 15.37
C THR A 199 -0.39 0.91 15.44
N LEU A 200 -1.00 -0.26 15.60
CA LEU A 200 -2.45 -0.41 15.75
C LEU A 200 -2.98 0.08 17.12
N SER A 201 -2.08 0.28 18.10
CA SER A 201 -2.44 0.88 19.40
C SER A 201 -2.51 2.41 19.38
N LEU A 202 -2.13 3.04 18.27
CA LEU A 202 -2.18 4.49 18.10
C LEU A 202 -3.61 4.98 17.87
N LYS A 203 -3.87 6.25 18.22
CA LYS A 203 -5.13 6.91 17.85
C LYS A 203 -5.32 6.85 16.34
N ARG A 204 -6.54 6.55 15.90
CA ARG A 204 -6.91 6.38 14.49
C ARG A 204 -6.44 7.54 13.59
N ALA A 205 -6.61 8.79 14.04
CA ALA A 205 -6.18 9.97 13.30
C ALA A 205 -4.65 10.04 13.14
N THR A 206 -3.90 9.77 14.22
CA THR A 206 -2.43 9.75 14.20
C THR A 206 -1.90 8.65 13.29
N LEU A 207 -2.48 7.45 13.39
CA LEU A 207 -2.14 6.32 12.53
C LEU A 207 -2.39 6.65 11.06
N HIS A 208 -3.53 7.27 10.75
CA HIS A 208 -3.86 7.71 9.39
C HIS A 208 -2.78 8.63 8.80
N TYR A 209 -2.30 9.63 9.53
CA TYR A 209 -1.25 10.52 9.04
C TYR A 209 0.08 9.82 8.76
N ILE A 210 0.46 8.86 9.61
CA ILE A 210 1.70 8.10 9.44
C ILE A 210 1.58 7.17 8.22
N LEU A 211 0.44 6.49 8.07
CA LEU A 211 0.17 5.65 6.91
C LEU A 211 0.17 6.46 5.62
N ALA A 212 -0.46 7.65 5.62
CA ALA A 212 -0.47 8.54 4.47
C ALA A 212 0.94 8.97 4.06
N ALA A 213 1.80 9.30 5.01
CA ALA A 213 3.19 9.64 4.73
C ALA A 213 4.02 8.44 4.19
N ARG A 214 3.71 7.21 4.64
CA ARG A 214 4.35 5.97 4.18
C ARG A 214 3.93 5.53 2.78
N SER A 215 2.63 5.64 2.47
CA SER A 215 2.08 5.27 1.17
C SER A 215 2.17 6.39 0.14
N GLN A 216 2.49 7.61 0.58
CA GLN A 216 2.31 8.84 -0.19
C GLN A 216 0.83 9.11 -0.58
N HIS A 217 -0.12 8.42 0.05
CA HIS A 217 -1.55 8.56 -0.22
C HIS A 217 -2.22 9.32 0.93
N GLY A 218 -2.56 10.58 0.69
CA GLY A 218 -3.21 11.48 1.64
C GLY A 218 -3.55 12.82 0.99
N ASP A 219 -3.96 13.81 1.80
CA ASP A 219 -4.18 15.21 1.38
C ASP A 219 -2.82 15.92 1.15
N PHE A 220 -2.09 15.41 0.17
CA PHE A 220 -0.88 16.03 -0.37
C PHE A 220 -1.20 16.70 -1.70
N ALA A 221 -0.41 17.73 -2.02
CA ALA A 221 -0.61 18.51 -3.24
C ALA A 221 -0.66 17.64 -4.49
N ALA A 222 0.20 16.61 -4.57
CA ALA A 222 0.26 15.69 -5.69
C ALA A 222 -1.06 14.92 -5.92
N TYR A 223 -1.77 14.54 -4.86
CA TYR A 223 -3.06 13.86 -4.97
C TYR A 223 -4.10 14.80 -5.57
N HIS A 224 -4.25 16.00 -5.01
CA HIS A 224 -5.26 16.95 -5.46
C HIS A 224 -5.01 17.48 -6.87
N GLU A 225 -3.74 17.65 -7.27
CA GLU A 225 -3.37 18.02 -8.64
C GLU A 225 -3.71 16.91 -9.65
N ARG A 226 -3.47 15.64 -9.29
CA ARG A 226 -3.80 14.48 -10.14
C ARG A 226 -5.29 14.38 -10.42
N PHE A 227 -6.13 14.59 -9.41
CA PHE A 227 -7.59 14.49 -9.52
C PHE A 227 -8.28 15.83 -9.86
N ASN A 228 -7.49 16.86 -10.19
CA ASN A 228 -7.96 18.20 -10.52
C ASN A 228 -8.94 18.80 -9.49
N HIS A 229 -8.67 18.55 -8.21
CA HIS A 229 -9.45 19.08 -7.09
C HIS A 229 -9.11 20.57 -6.88
N THR A 230 -9.87 21.45 -7.53
CA THR A 230 -9.63 22.91 -7.54
C THR A 230 -9.84 23.58 -6.18
N THR A 231 -10.61 22.97 -5.29
CA THR A 231 -10.94 23.50 -3.95
C THR A 231 -9.97 23.07 -2.85
N ALA A 232 -8.98 22.24 -3.18
CA ALA A 232 -8.11 21.66 -2.17
C ALA A 232 -6.89 22.53 -1.83
N HIS A 233 -6.54 22.55 -0.55
CA HIS A 233 -5.36 23.26 -0.07
C HIS A 233 -4.09 22.46 -0.36
N THR A 234 -3.43 22.73 -1.48
CA THR A 234 -2.14 22.10 -1.86
C THR A 234 -0.93 22.67 -1.11
N LEU A 235 -1.12 23.79 -0.41
CA LEU A 235 -0.07 24.47 0.37
C LEU A 235 -0.33 24.32 1.87
N CYS A 236 0.76 24.15 2.62
CA CYS A 236 0.77 24.29 4.07
C CYS A 236 0.65 25.77 4.46
N SER A 237 0.21 26.06 5.68
CA SER A 237 0.20 27.44 6.22
C SER A 237 1.59 28.09 6.21
N CYS A 238 2.68 27.32 6.10
CA CYS A 238 4.04 27.85 5.93
C CYS A 238 4.37 28.33 4.50
N GLY A 239 3.41 28.25 3.57
CA GLY A 239 3.55 28.67 2.17
C GLY A 239 4.30 27.68 1.29
N LYS A 240 4.62 26.48 1.79
CA LYS A 240 5.26 25.41 1.01
C LYS A 240 4.26 24.33 0.63
N ARG A 241 4.53 23.67 -0.49
CA ARG A 241 3.77 22.53 -1.00
C ARG A 241 3.66 21.43 0.04
N LYS A 242 2.45 20.89 0.21
CA LYS A 242 2.21 19.71 1.06
C LYS A 242 2.81 18.48 0.38
N THR A 243 3.79 17.87 1.04
CA THR A 243 4.44 16.62 0.63
C THR A 243 4.40 15.61 1.77
N PRO A 244 4.57 14.30 1.49
CA PRO A 244 4.58 13.27 2.53
C PRO A 244 5.58 13.53 3.67
N LEU A 245 6.72 14.14 3.36
CA LEU A 245 7.78 14.47 4.32
C LEU A 245 7.70 15.91 4.84
N HIS A 246 6.61 16.63 4.57
CA HIS A 246 6.51 18.05 4.91
C HIS A 246 6.60 18.32 6.41
N PHE A 247 6.10 17.40 7.25
CA PHE A 247 6.24 17.50 8.71
C PHE A 247 7.69 17.64 9.17
N PHE A 248 8.63 17.04 8.44
CA PHE A 248 10.06 17.08 8.75
C PHE A 248 10.72 18.41 8.34
N PHE A 249 10.27 19.00 7.23
CA PHE A 249 10.90 20.20 6.64
C PHE A 249 10.11 21.50 6.87
N CYS A 250 8.97 21.44 7.56
CA CYS A 250 8.10 22.60 7.78
C CYS A 250 8.77 23.63 8.70
N LYS A 251 8.93 24.86 8.19
CA LYS A 251 9.49 25.99 8.94
C LYS A 251 8.61 26.45 10.11
N LYS A 252 7.28 26.29 10.01
CA LYS A 252 6.33 26.59 11.08
C LYS A 252 6.23 25.44 12.09
N GLY A 253 6.44 24.21 11.62
CA GLY A 253 6.46 23.02 12.45
C GLY A 253 7.47 23.12 13.59
N LYS A 254 8.63 23.77 13.36
CA LYS A 254 9.79 24.08 14.28
C LYS A 254 10.25 22.98 15.26
N ALA A 255 9.55 21.87 15.36
CA ALA A 255 9.66 20.85 16.39
C ALA A 255 10.21 19.54 15.84
N TYR A 256 10.55 19.41 14.54
CA TYR A 256 11.24 18.20 14.08
C TYR A 256 12.62 18.03 14.77
N LYS A 257 13.26 19.15 15.16
CA LYS A 257 14.49 19.13 15.98
C LYS A 257 14.30 18.50 17.36
N THR A 258 13.07 18.45 17.88
CA THR A 258 12.76 17.76 19.14
C THR A 258 12.53 16.26 18.93
N LEU A 259 12.28 15.83 17.69
CA LEU A 259 11.99 14.46 17.32
C LEU A 259 13.25 13.59 17.25
N THR A 260 14.32 14.14 16.66
CA THR A 260 15.64 13.49 16.58
C THR A 260 16.72 14.50 16.23
N LYS A 261 17.95 14.24 16.70
CA LYS A 261 19.17 14.99 16.34
C LYS A 261 19.88 14.40 15.12
N SER A 262 19.45 13.22 14.65
CA SER A 262 20.03 12.53 13.51
C SER A 262 19.78 13.29 12.21
N PRO A 263 20.67 13.14 11.20
CA PRO A 263 20.44 13.70 9.89
C PRO A 263 19.16 13.14 9.25
N PRO A 264 18.54 13.86 8.30
CA PRO A 264 17.30 13.43 7.64
C PRO A 264 17.38 12.02 7.04
N SER A 265 18.54 11.65 6.51
CA SER A 265 18.81 10.34 5.89
C SER A 265 18.66 9.16 6.85
N GLU A 266 18.84 9.37 8.15
CA GLU A 266 18.66 8.33 9.18
C GLU A 266 17.33 8.51 9.90
N ALA A 267 16.94 9.75 10.14
CA ALA A 267 15.71 10.10 10.83
C ALA A 267 14.46 9.63 10.06
N ILE A 268 14.38 9.89 8.76
CA ILE A 268 13.17 9.62 7.96
C ILE A 268 12.90 8.11 7.85
N PRO A 269 13.88 7.26 7.48
CA PRO A 269 13.71 5.81 7.52
C PRO A 269 13.37 5.29 8.92
N TRP A 270 13.93 5.86 9.99
CA TRP A 270 13.57 5.44 11.33
C TRP A 270 12.11 5.77 11.69
N LEU A 271 11.66 7.00 11.39
CA LEU A 271 10.32 7.48 11.75
C LEU A 271 9.20 6.79 10.97
N LEU A 272 9.41 6.55 9.68
CA LEU A 272 8.40 5.98 8.79
C LEU A 272 8.63 4.48 8.53
N GLY A 273 9.86 4.00 8.60
CA GLY A 273 10.24 2.61 8.35
C GLY A 273 10.12 1.68 9.56
N ILE A 274 10.37 2.19 10.77
CA ILE A 274 10.58 1.36 11.97
C ILE A 274 9.47 1.61 13.02
N PRO A 275 8.89 0.58 13.66
CA PRO A 275 7.81 0.74 14.63
C PRO A 275 8.13 1.71 15.80
N THR A 276 9.35 1.67 16.34
CA THR A 276 9.76 2.55 17.45
C THR A 276 9.83 4.01 17.04
N GLY A 277 10.32 4.31 15.83
CA GLY A 277 10.29 5.66 15.27
C GLY A 277 8.87 6.12 14.94
N GLY A 278 8.01 5.22 14.47
CA GLY A 278 6.58 5.48 14.26
C GLY A 278 5.86 5.91 15.54
N LEU A 279 6.15 5.27 16.68
CA LEU A 279 5.64 5.69 17.99
C LEU A 279 6.15 7.07 18.41
N ALA A 280 7.43 7.37 18.17
CA ALA A 280 8.00 8.68 18.48
C ALA A 280 7.35 9.77 17.62
N LEU A 281 7.16 9.50 16.33
CA LEU A 281 6.43 10.37 15.41
C LEU A 281 4.99 10.59 15.88
N ALA A 282 4.29 9.54 16.30
CA ALA A 282 2.93 9.63 16.79
C ALA A 282 2.82 10.55 18.02
N LYS A 283 3.67 10.35 19.02
CA LYS A 283 3.73 11.22 20.22
C LYS A 283 3.94 12.68 19.86
N TRP A 284 4.79 12.95 18.87
CA TRP A 284 5.05 14.30 18.41
C TRP A 284 3.90 14.90 17.62
N LEU A 285 3.26 14.14 16.74
CA LEU A 285 2.09 14.61 16.00
C LEU A 285 0.96 14.99 16.96
N GLU A 286 0.78 14.22 18.04
CA GLU A 286 -0.22 14.50 19.07
C GLU A 286 0.14 15.72 19.92
N SER A 287 1.41 15.90 20.29
CA SER A 287 1.83 17.04 21.12
C SER A 287 1.90 18.36 20.34
N THR A 288 2.29 18.30 19.08
CA THR A 288 2.46 19.49 18.22
C THR A 288 1.23 19.83 17.42
N LYS A 289 0.24 18.92 17.34
CA LYS A 289 -0.96 19.10 16.54
C LYS A 289 -0.65 19.50 15.09
N PHE A 290 0.45 18.98 14.55
CA PHE A 290 0.99 19.46 13.27
C PHE A 290 -0.03 19.40 12.12
N TYR A 291 -0.72 18.27 11.98
CA TYR A 291 -1.70 18.06 10.90
C TYR A 291 -3.10 18.61 11.19
N THR A 292 -3.31 19.29 12.32
CA THR A 292 -4.55 20.01 12.60
C THR A 292 -4.32 21.52 12.58
N ASP A 293 -3.23 22.00 13.18
CA ASP A 293 -3.05 23.42 13.47
C ASP A 293 -2.06 24.09 12.48
N ILE A 294 -1.08 23.35 11.95
CA ILE A 294 0.00 23.90 11.13
C ILE A 294 -0.18 23.55 9.65
N CYS A 295 -0.41 22.28 9.36
CA CYS A 295 -0.55 21.73 8.02
C CYS A 295 -1.81 20.86 7.95
N PRO A 296 -3.01 21.45 8.02
CA PRO A 296 -4.26 20.70 8.03
C PRO A 296 -4.37 19.78 6.81
N GLN A 297 -4.61 18.49 7.06
CA GLN A 297 -4.80 17.43 6.05
C GLN A 297 -6.29 17.12 5.81
N LEU A 298 -7.17 17.87 6.45
CA LEU A 298 -8.61 17.81 6.26
C LEU A 298 -9.06 19.26 6.02
N VAL A 299 -9.86 19.46 4.98
CA VAL A 299 -10.72 20.65 4.94
C VAL A 299 -11.59 20.54 6.18
N SER A 300 -11.49 21.52 7.10
CA SER A 300 -12.47 21.61 8.18
C SER A 300 -13.84 21.64 7.53
N ALA A 301 -14.65 20.60 7.77
CA ALA A 301 -16.06 20.68 7.43
C ALA A 301 -16.61 21.93 8.13
N ALA A 302 -16.96 22.92 7.32
CA ALA A 302 -17.84 24.00 7.72
C ALA A 302 -19.28 23.51 7.48
#